data_AF-A0A136MJQ7-F1
#
_entry.id   AF-A0A136MJQ7-F1
#
_cell.length_a   1.000
_cell.length_b   1.000
_cell.length_c   1.000
_cell.angle_alpha   90.00
_cell.angle_beta   90.00
_cell.angle_gamma   90.00
#
_symmetry.space_group_name_H-M   'P 1'
#
loop_
_entity.id
_entity.type
_entity.pdbx_description
1 polymer ?
#
loop_
_entity_poly.entity_id
_entity_poly.type
_entity_poly.pdbx_seq_one_letter_code
_entity_poly.pdbx_strand_id
1 'polypeptide(L)' 'MTEQPEEKSFEEVFERLNRVVAQLEAGEGTLTQRADLFEEGIRLSKICSEKLEAIERRVEILGKTESS' A
#
# COMPACT_ATOMS: atom_id res chain seq x y z
N MET A 1 -1.77 -26.17 -1.53
CA MET A 1 -1.77 -24.70 -1.68
C MET A 1 -0.34 -24.24 -1.55
N THR A 2 0.23 -23.63 -2.57
CA THR A 2 1.59 -23.08 -2.52
C THR A 2 1.55 -21.72 -1.83
N GLU A 3 1.79 -21.72 -0.53
CA GLU A 3 2.11 -20.54 0.27
C GLU A 3 3.53 -20.10 -0.11
N GLN A 4 3.62 -19.15 -1.04
CA GLN A 4 4.83 -18.35 -1.19
C GLN A 4 4.76 -17.24 -0.13
N PRO A 5 5.87 -16.90 0.55
CA PRO A 5 5.87 -15.88 1.60
C PRO A 5 5.31 -14.59 1.03
N GLU A 6 4.11 -14.24 1.49
CA GLU A 6 3.23 -13.24 0.90
C GLU A 6 3.89 -11.85 0.97
N GLU A 7 4.54 -11.46 -0.12
CA GLU A 7 4.58 -10.04 -0.47
C GLU A 7 3.13 -9.60 -0.58
N LYS A 8 2.62 -8.96 0.49
CA LYS A 8 1.25 -8.45 0.57
C LYS A 8 0.85 -7.84 -0.77
N SER A 9 -0.26 -8.32 -1.32
CA SER A 9 -0.79 -7.82 -2.59
C SER A 9 -1.13 -6.33 -2.46
N PHE A 10 -1.17 -5.61 -3.58
CA PHE A 10 -1.56 -4.19 -3.58
C PHE A 10 -2.91 -4.00 -2.87
N GLU A 11 -3.89 -4.87 -3.18
CA GLU A 11 -5.21 -4.86 -2.55
C GLU A 11 -5.13 -5.02 -1.03
N GLU A 12 -4.31 -5.92 -0.51
CA GLU A 12 -4.18 -6.13 0.93
C GLU A 12 -3.54 -4.92 1.65
N VAL A 13 -2.49 -4.34 1.06
CA VAL A 13 -1.85 -3.14 1.59
C VAL A 13 -2.83 -1.97 1.58
N PHE A 14 -3.60 -1.84 0.49
CA PHE A 14 -4.60 -0.79 0.33
C PHE A 14 -5.79 -0.95 1.29
N GLU A 15 -6.29 -2.16 1.48
CA GLU A 15 -7.33 -2.47 2.47
C GLU A 15 -6.85 -2.16 3.88
N ARG A 16 -5.61 -2.55 4.21
CA ARG A 16 -5.03 -2.23 5.52
C ARG A 16 -4.90 -0.73 5.72
N LEU A 17 -4.44 0.01 4.71
CA LEU A 17 -4.33 1.47 4.76
C LEU A 17 -5.69 2.11 5.04
N ASN A 18 -6.74 1.70 4.33
CA ASN A 18 -8.10 2.21 4.57
C ASN A 18 -8.57 1.94 6.00
N ARG A 19 -8.31 0.74 6.55
CA ARG A 19 -8.64 0.43 7.95
C ARG A 19 -7.87 1.27 8.95
N VAL A 20 -6.60 1.56 8.68
CA VAL A 20 -5.78 2.43 9.52
C VAL A 20 -6.33 3.86 9.51
N VAL A 21 -6.65 4.40 8.33
CA VAL A 21 -7.27 5.72 8.17
C VAL A 21 -8.60 5.79 8.92
N ALA A 22 -9.48 4.79 8.74
CA ALA A 22 -10.76 4.75 9.44
C ALA A 22 -10.61 4.75 10.97
N GLN A 23 -9.64 4.01 11.52
CA GLN A 23 -9.35 4.02 12.96
C GLN A 23 -8.80 5.37 13.44
N LEU A 24 -7.95 6.02 12.65
CA LEU A 24 -7.42 7.35 12.95
C LEU A 24 -8.53 8.41 12.95
N GLU A 25 -9.47 8.33 12.00
CA GLU A 25 -10.64 9.22 11.88
C GLU A 25 -11.67 8.99 12.99
N ALA A 26 -11.90 7.73 13.38
CA ALA A 26 -12.74 7.39 14.51
C ALA A 26 -12.19 7.96 15.83
N GLY A 27 -10.89 8.28 15.88
CA GLY A 27 -10.24 8.86 17.05
C GLY A 27 -10.15 7.89 18.24
N GLU A 28 -10.32 6.59 17.99
CA GLU A 28 -10.27 5.54 19.00
C GLU A 28 -8.82 5.26 19.44
N GLY A 29 -8.67 4.84 20.70
CA GLY A 29 -7.38 4.49 21.28
C GLY A 29 -6.62 5.63 21.93
N THR A 30 -5.51 5.27 22.58
CA THR A 30 -4.61 6.21 23.26
C THR A 30 -3.73 6.99 22.28
N LEU A 31 -3.13 8.09 22.73
CA LEU A 31 -2.20 8.88 21.92
C LEU A 31 -1.08 8.02 21.29
N THR A 32 -0.54 7.06 22.06
CA THR A 32 0.47 6.11 21.58
C THR A 32 -0.06 5.20 20.48
N GLN A 33 -1.26 4.65 20.64
CA GLN A 33 -1.88 3.80 19.61
C GLN A 33 -2.16 4.58 18.33
N ARG A 34 -2.60 5.85 18.45
CA ARG A 34 -2.82 6.73 17.31
C ARG A 34 -1.52 7.08 16.60
N ALA A 35 -0.42 7.27 17.34
CA ALA A 35 0.90 7.46 16.76
C ALA A 35 1.36 6.21 15.98
N ASP A 36 1.17 5.02 16.55
CA ASP A 36 1.53 3.75 15.91
C ASP A 36 0.74 3.51 14.62
N LEU A 37 -0.58 3.74 14.67
CA LEU A 37 -1.47 3.70 13.50
C LEU A 37 -1.03 4.71 12.43
N PHE A 38 -0.64 5.93 12.82
CA PHE A 38 -0.17 6.93 11.88
C PHE A 38 1.12 6.48 11.18
N GLU A 39 2.10 5.99 11.94
CA GLU A 39 3.33 5.44 11.37
C GLU A 39 3.06 4.25 10.44
N GLU A 40 2.12 3.37 10.81
CA GLU A 40 1.67 2.27 9.95
C GLU A 40 1.05 2.80 8.64
N GLY A 41 0.18 3.80 8.73
CA GLY A 41 -0.46 4.43 7.57
C GLY A 41 0.57 5.03 6.60
N ILE A 42 1.59 5.71 7.11
CA ILE A 42 2.69 6.25 6.29
C ILE A 42 3.45 5.13 5.58
N ARG A 43 3.79 4.04 6.28
CA ARG A 43 4.46 2.87 5.68
C ARG A 43 3.63 2.24 4.59
N LEU A 44 2.34 2.01 4.83
CA LEU A 44 1.42 1.39 3.87
C LEU A 44 1.23 2.27 2.63
N SER A 45 1.07 3.59 2.82
CA SER A 45 0.97 4.56 1.72
C SER A 45 2.19 4.51 0.81
N LYS A 46 3.40 4.46 1.39
CA LYS A 46 4.64 4.33 0.61
C LYS A 46 4.67 3.04 -0.21
N ILE A 47 4.30 1.90 0.38
CA ILE A 47 4.25 0.62 -0.33
C ILE A 47 3.25 0.66 -1.48
N CYS A 48 2.07 1.27 -1.29
CA CYS A 48 1.09 1.45 -2.36
C CYS A 48 1.67 2.27 -3.52
N SER A 49 2.34 3.39 -3.23
CA SER A 49 2.99 4.22 -4.25
C SER A 49 4.10 3.46 -4.99
N GLU A 50 4.95 2.72 -4.29
CA GLU A 50 6.02 1.93 -4.90
C GLU A 50 5.47 0.84 -5.84
N LYS A 51 4.38 0.17 -5.45
CA LYS A 51 3.71 -0.82 -6.30
C LYS A 51 3.07 -0.18 -7.54
N LEU A 52 2.41 0.97 -7.39
CA LEU A 52 1.85 1.72 -8.53
C LEU A 52 2.93 2.17 -9.50
N GLU A 53 4.02 2.75 -9.00
CA GLU A 53 5.14 3.19 -9.84
C GLU A 53 5.78 2.03 -10.60
N ALA A 54 5.89 0.86 -9.97
CA ALA A 54 6.39 -0.34 -10.63
C ALA A 54 5.47 -0.81 -11.77
N ILE A 55 4.15 -0.69 -11.60
CA ILE A 55 3.16 -1.00 -12.64
C ILE A 55 3.25 0.04 -13.77
N GLU A 56 3.29 1.34 -13.45
CA GLU A 56 3.42 2.42 -14.43
C GLU A 56 4.68 2.27 -15.29
N ARG A 57 5.83 1.99 -14.66
CA ARG A 57 7.08 1.73 -15.40
C ARG A 57 6.98 0.52 -16.33
N ARG A 58 6.32 -0.56 -15.91
CA ARG A 58 6.09 -1.72 -16.77
C ARG A 58 5.22 -1.33 -17.97
N VAL A 59 4.12 -0.63 -17.74
CA VAL A 59 3.22 -0.17 -18.82
C VAL A 59 3.95 0.74 -19.79
N GLU A 60 4.78 1.67 -19.30
CA GLU A 60 5.59 2.56 -20.15
C GLU A 60 6.56 1.78 -21.05
N ILE A 61 7.26 0.79 -20.51
CA ILE A 61 8.18 -0.06 -21.28
C ILE A 61 7.44 -0.86 -22.37
N LEU A 62 6.28 -1.45 -22.03
CA LEU A 62 5.46 -2.16 -23.02
C LEU A 62 4.96 -1.22 -24.12
N GLY A 63 4.43 -0.04 -23.77
CA GLY A 63 3.94 0.94 -24.74
C GLY A 63 5.03 1.47 -25.69
N LYS A 64 6.27 1.57 -25.21
CA LYS A 64 7.43 2.01 -26.00
C LYS A 64 7.91 0.96 -27.00
N THR A 65 7.61 -0.32 -26.77
CA THR A 65 8.02 -1.43 -27.65
C THR A 65 7.10 -1.55 -28.88
N GLU A 66 5.83 -1.13 -28.77
CA GLU A 66 4.85 -1.17 -29.87
C GLU A 66 4.99 -0.01 -30.88
N SER A 67 5.88 0.95 -30.62
CA SER A 67 6.07 2.15 -31.44
C SER A 67 7.38 2.17 -32.24
N SER A 68 8.09 1.03 -32.33
CA SER A 68 9.33 0.88 -33.09
C SER A 68 9.29 -0.25 -34.10
#